data_AF-D1PZV3-F1
#
_entry.id   AF-D1PZV3-F1
#
_cell.length_a   1.000
_cell.length_b   1.000
_cell.length_c   1.000
_cell.angle_alpha   90.00
_cell.angle_beta   90.00
_cell.angle_gamma   90.00
#
_symmetry.space_group_name_H-M   'P 1'
#
loop_
_entity.id
_entity.type
_entity.pdbx_description
1 polymer ?
#
loop_
_entity_poly.entity_id
_entity_poly.type
_entity_poly.pdbx_seq_one_letter_code
_entity_poly.pdbx_strand_id
1 'polypeptide(L)'
;MRKQYNSAPLPFVGQKRMFAKEFRKVLEQFPDGTTFVDLFGGSGLLSHITKCEKPHSKVVYNDFDGYRLRLEHIPQTNELLAKLREIVRKIPKHKPITGEAREQVFECLREHQECYGYLDFITISSSIMFSMKYRLSIDEMRKEALYNNVRSTDYPLCCDYLDGLTIVSSDYKQVFNLYKNTPGVVFFVDPPYLSTEVGTYKMYWRLADYLDVLTVLAGHSFVYFTSNKSSILELCDWVGRNKTVGNPFEKCTKVEFNAHMNYNATYTDMMLYKKAG
;
A
#
# COMPACT_ATOMS: atom_id res chain seq x y z
N MET A 1 7.92 6.77 26.85
CA MET A 1 6.82 7.56 26.26
C MET A 1 6.88 7.35 24.76
N ARG A 2 5.79 6.88 24.13
CA ARG A 2 5.79 6.59 22.69
C ARG A 2 5.85 7.90 21.90
N LYS A 3 6.75 7.97 20.91
CA LYS A 3 6.80 9.12 20.02
C LYS A 3 5.56 9.12 19.13
N GLN A 4 4.97 10.30 18.93
CA GLN A 4 3.83 10.45 18.02
C GLN A 4 4.33 10.68 16.59
N TYR A 5 4.02 9.74 15.69
CA TYR A 5 4.38 9.82 14.29
C TYR A 5 3.23 10.35 13.44
N ASN A 6 3.51 11.37 12.61
CA ASN A 6 2.56 11.94 11.65
C ASN A 6 2.79 11.44 10.22
N SER A 7 3.82 10.62 10.02
CA SER A 7 4.18 9.99 8.74
C SER A 7 4.88 8.68 9.00
N ALA A 8 4.82 7.78 8.04
CA ALA A 8 5.50 6.50 8.10
C ALA A 8 7.04 6.68 8.21
N PRO A 9 7.76 5.85 9.01
CA PRO A 9 9.21 5.92 9.16
C PRO A 9 9.99 5.70 7.86
N LEU A 10 9.55 4.72 7.08
CA LEU A 10 10.10 4.35 5.78
C LEU A 10 9.16 4.74 4.64
N PRO A 11 9.68 4.95 3.41
CA PRO A 11 8.85 5.24 2.24
C PRO A 11 7.74 4.21 2.04
N PHE A 12 6.50 4.67 1.93
CA PHE A 12 5.34 3.85 1.64
C PHE A 12 4.37 4.64 0.76
N VAL A 13 3.98 4.05 -0.37
CA VAL A 13 3.05 4.67 -1.33
C VAL A 13 1.64 4.60 -0.77
N GLY A 14 0.93 5.73 -0.76
CA GLY A 14 -0.44 5.78 -0.26
C GLY A 14 -0.59 5.98 1.25
N GLN A 15 0.51 6.23 1.98
CA GLN A 15 0.44 6.57 3.41
C GLN A 15 -0.54 7.73 3.65
N LYS A 16 -1.44 7.57 4.63
CA LYS A 16 -2.51 8.54 4.93
C LYS A 16 -2.07 9.72 5.79
N ARG A 17 -0.80 10.16 5.64
CA ARG A 17 -0.20 11.27 6.41
C ARG A 17 -0.99 12.58 6.30
N MET A 18 -1.58 12.86 5.13
CA MET A 18 -2.37 14.08 4.92
C MET A 18 -3.68 14.08 5.69
N PHE A 19 -4.19 12.89 6.06
CA PHE A 19 -5.40 12.74 6.87
C PHE A 19 -5.12 12.65 8.36
N ALA A 20 -3.86 12.63 8.81
CA ALA A 20 -3.51 12.37 10.21
C ALA A 20 -4.16 13.34 11.21
N LYS A 21 -4.44 14.59 10.81
CA LYS A 21 -5.13 15.57 11.65
C LYS A 21 -6.63 15.29 11.75
N GLU A 22 -7.30 15.11 10.60
CA GLU A 22 -8.74 14.84 10.58
C GLU A 22 -9.07 13.46 11.16
N PHE A 23 -8.21 12.47 10.93
CA PHE A 23 -8.35 11.14 11.50
C PHE A 23 -8.36 11.15 13.03
N ARG A 24 -7.54 11.99 13.68
CA ARG A 24 -7.58 12.14 15.16
C ARG A 24 -8.94 12.65 15.65
N LYS A 25 -9.52 13.64 14.98
CA LYS A 25 -10.87 14.13 15.32
C LYS A 25 -11.93 13.05 15.15
N VAL A 26 -11.77 12.16 14.15
CA VAL A 26 -12.65 10.99 14.00
C VAL A 26 -12.48 10.05 15.19
N LEU A 27 -11.25 9.78 15.64
CA LEU A 27 -10.99 8.93 16.80
C LEU A 27 -11.58 9.47 18.11
N GLU A 28 -11.69 10.79 18.28
CA GLU A 28 -12.33 11.42 19.45
C GLU A 28 -13.78 10.95 19.64
N GLN A 29 -14.49 10.58 18.57
CA GLN A 29 -15.89 10.14 18.60
C GLN A 29 -16.06 8.73 19.20
N PHE A 30 -14.97 7.96 19.34
CA PHE A 30 -15.01 6.60 19.86
C PHE A 30 -14.40 6.54 21.27
N PRO A 31 -14.96 5.75 22.20
CA PRO A 31 -14.43 5.64 23.56
C PRO A 31 -13.04 4.97 23.56
N ASP A 32 -12.19 5.32 24.52
CA ASP A 32 -10.99 4.52 24.77
C ASP A 32 -11.39 3.14 25.31
N GLY A 33 -10.66 2.10 24.89
CA GLY A 33 -11.08 0.70 25.08
C GLY A 33 -11.84 0.10 23.89
N THR A 34 -12.21 0.91 22.88
CA THR A 34 -12.76 0.42 21.59
C THR A 34 -11.77 -0.53 20.90
N THR A 35 -12.28 -1.55 20.19
CA THR A 35 -11.44 -2.37 19.30
C THR A 35 -11.40 -1.76 17.90
N PHE A 36 -10.21 -1.40 17.45
CA PHE A 36 -9.96 -0.89 16.10
C PHE A 36 -9.23 -1.95 15.28
N VAL A 37 -9.69 -2.18 14.05
CA VAL A 37 -9.12 -3.19 13.15
C VAL A 37 -8.76 -2.56 11.82
N ASP A 38 -7.46 -2.43 11.60
CA ASP A 38 -6.88 -1.93 10.36
C ASP A 38 -6.71 -3.08 9.37
N LEU A 39 -7.68 -3.22 8.46
CA LEU A 39 -7.75 -4.35 7.52
C LEU A 39 -6.67 -4.28 6.43
N PHE A 40 -6.27 -3.06 6.08
CA PHE A 40 -5.30 -2.75 5.03
C PHE A 40 -4.18 -1.91 5.63
N GLY A 41 -3.45 -2.49 6.58
CA GLY A 41 -2.58 -1.73 7.46
C GLY A 41 -1.49 -0.93 6.76
N GLY A 42 -1.01 -1.40 5.60
CA GLY A 42 0.05 -0.74 4.83
C GLY A 42 1.24 -0.36 5.72
N SER A 43 1.57 0.94 5.76
CA SER A 43 2.64 1.48 6.64
C SER A 43 2.38 1.43 8.16
N GLY A 44 1.20 1.00 8.61
CA GLY A 44 0.80 1.00 10.02
C GLY A 44 0.54 2.39 10.61
N LEU A 45 0.56 3.46 9.79
CA LEU A 45 0.45 4.84 10.29
C LEU A 45 -0.89 5.10 10.99
N LEU A 46 -2.01 4.61 10.42
CA LEU A 46 -3.33 4.77 11.04
C LEU A 46 -3.39 4.01 12.37
N SER A 47 -2.96 2.75 12.36
CA SER A 47 -2.83 1.93 13.57
C SER A 47 -1.97 2.60 14.66
N HIS A 48 -0.82 3.17 14.29
CA HIS A 48 0.06 3.90 15.21
C HIS A 48 -0.64 5.11 15.83
N ILE A 49 -1.27 5.97 15.00
CA ILE A 49 -2.00 7.14 15.47
C ILE A 49 -3.12 6.70 16.42
N THR A 50 -3.92 5.70 16.04
CA THR A 50 -5.01 5.17 16.87
C THR A 50 -4.51 4.71 18.22
N LYS A 51 -3.40 3.97 18.30
CA LYS A 51 -2.88 3.50 19.59
C LYS A 51 -2.29 4.62 20.45
N CYS A 52 -1.79 5.70 19.85
CA CYS A 52 -1.38 6.90 20.57
C CYS A 52 -2.58 7.66 21.15
N GLU A 53 -3.66 7.83 20.39
CA GLU A 53 -4.86 8.56 20.83
C GLU A 53 -5.76 7.74 21.76
N LYS A 54 -5.72 6.40 21.65
CA LYS A 54 -6.52 5.46 22.44
C LYS A 54 -5.61 4.39 23.08
N PRO A 55 -4.87 4.73 24.16
CA PRO A 55 -3.90 3.83 24.76
C PRO A 55 -4.50 2.54 25.33
N HIS A 56 -5.76 2.57 25.79
CA HIS A 56 -6.43 1.39 26.36
C HIS A 56 -7.16 0.55 25.31
N SER A 57 -7.35 1.07 24.10
CA SER A 57 -7.93 0.34 22.98
C SER A 57 -7.06 -0.81 22.46
N LYS A 58 -7.72 -1.88 22.00
CA LYS A 58 -7.09 -2.91 21.17
C LYS A 58 -7.01 -2.39 19.74
N VAL A 59 -5.80 -2.32 19.19
CA VAL A 59 -5.58 -1.89 17.80
C VAL A 59 -4.92 -3.04 17.04
N VAL A 60 -5.65 -3.59 16.07
CA VAL A 60 -5.18 -4.68 15.22
C VAL A 60 -4.62 -4.08 13.93
N TYR A 61 -3.35 -4.34 13.66
CA TYR A 61 -2.64 -3.89 12.46
C TYR A 61 -2.41 -5.10 11.55
N ASN A 62 -3.10 -5.16 10.41
CA ASN A 62 -2.89 -6.19 9.40
C ASN A 62 -1.78 -5.79 8.42
N ASP A 63 -0.57 -6.32 8.65
CA ASP A 63 0.61 -6.09 7.82
C ASP A 63 0.73 -7.14 6.71
N PHE A 64 -0.11 -7.03 5.68
CA PHE A 64 -0.10 -7.97 4.57
C PHE A 64 1.15 -7.86 3.68
N ASP A 65 1.69 -6.65 3.49
CA ASP A 65 2.80 -6.36 2.58
C ASP A 65 4.19 -6.47 3.26
N GLY A 66 4.23 -6.78 4.56
CA GLY A 66 5.47 -6.99 5.31
C GLY A 66 6.24 -5.69 5.60
N TYR A 67 5.55 -4.59 5.86
CA TYR A 67 6.17 -3.32 6.25
C TYR A 67 6.95 -3.44 7.57
N ARG A 68 6.49 -4.28 8.51
CA ARG A 68 7.21 -4.59 9.74
C ARG A 68 8.61 -5.13 9.46
N LEU A 69 8.74 -6.04 8.51
CA LEU A 69 10.04 -6.61 8.14
C LEU A 69 11.01 -5.52 7.67
N ARG A 70 10.51 -4.52 6.94
CA ARG A 70 11.31 -3.36 6.51
C ARG A 70 11.77 -2.52 7.70
N LEU A 71 10.89 -2.30 8.69
CA LEU A 71 11.23 -1.57 9.91
C LEU A 71 12.32 -2.29 10.73
N GLU A 72 12.23 -3.62 10.84
CA GLU A 72 13.24 -4.45 11.52
C GLU A 72 14.62 -4.34 10.86
N HIS A 73 14.67 -4.14 9.54
CA HIS A 73 15.90 -4.03 8.75
C HIS A 73 16.39 -2.59 8.51
N ILE A 74 15.86 -1.59 9.26
CA ILE A 74 16.35 -0.20 9.18
C ILE A 74 17.86 -0.11 9.43
N PRO A 75 18.46 -0.77 10.45
CA PRO A 75 19.90 -0.69 10.69
C PRO A 75 20.73 -1.11 9.47
N GLN A 76 20.39 -2.25 8.86
CA GLN A 76 21.05 -2.79 7.67
C GLN A 76 20.85 -1.87 6.47
N THR A 77 19.63 -1.36 6.29
CA THR A 77 19.32 -0.39 5.23
C THR A 77 20.16 0.88 5.36
N ASN A 78 20.35 1.40 6.59
CA ASN A 78 21.20 2.56 6.84
C ASN A 78 22.67 2.28 6.57
N GLU A 79 23.18 1.09 6.92
CA GLU A 79 24.55 0.67 6.58
C GLU A 79 24.76 0.70 5.06
N LEU A 80 23.82 0.16 4.29
CA LEU A 80 23.87 0.19 2.83
C LEU A 80 23.82 1.62 2.30
N LEU A 81 22.92 2.46 2.80
CA LEU A 81 22.83 3.87 2.40
C LEU A 81 24.13 4.64 2.70
N ALA A 82 24.81 4.34 3.81
CA ALA A 82 26.11 4.93 4.12
C ALA A 82 27.18 4.55 3.09
N LYS A 83 27.25 3.28 2.68
CA LYS A 83 28.15 2.83 1.61
C LYS A 83 27.81 3.51 0.28
N LEU A 84 26.53 3.58 -0.08
CA LEU A 84 26.07 4.25 -1.29
C LEU A 84 26.44 5.74 -1.30
N ARG A 85 26.31 6.45 -0.17
CA ARG A 85 26.73 7.85 -0.02
C ARG A 85 28.20 8.06 -0.38
N GLU A 86 29.08 7.14 0.02
CA GLU A 86 30.50 7.21 -0.34
C GLU A 86 30.75 6.95 -1.83
N ILE A 87 30.09 5.94 -2.42
CA ILE A 87 30.19 5.63 -3.86
C ILE A 87 29.77 6.84 -4.71
N VAL A 88 28.65 7.48 -4.36
CA VAL A 88 28.10 8.61 -5.13
C VAL A 88 28.62 9.97 -4.69
N ARG A 89 29.62 10.04 -3.79
CA ARG A 89 30.09 11.30 -3.16
C ARG A 89 30.49 12.39 -4.16
N LYS A 90 31.05 12.00 -5.31
CA LYS A 90 31.49 12.93 -6.37
C LYS A 90 30.38 13.27 -7.38
N ILE A 91 29.23 12.61 -7.30
CA ILE A 91 28.10 12.81 -8.21
C ILE A 91 27.12 13.78 -7.54
N PRO A 92 26.82 14.94 -8.13
CA PRO A 92 25.87 15.87 -7.54
C PRO A 92 24.47 15.25 -7.38
N LYS A 93 23.71 15.76 -6.41
CA LYS A 93 22.33 15.31 -6.18
C LYS A 93 21.48 15.46 -7.45
N HIS A 94 20.60 14.50 -7.70
CA HIS A 94 19.71 14.40 -8.87
C HIS A 94 20.42 14.22 -10.23
N LYS A 95 21.74 13.98 -10.24
CA LYS A 95 22.47 13.66 -11.47
C LYS A 95 22.53 12.15 -11.71
N PRO A 96 22.61 11.72 -12.98
CA PRO A 96 22.66 10.30 -13.32
C PRO A 96 23.93 9.64 -12.77
N ILE A 97 23.80 8.39 -12.34
CA ILE A 97 24.91 7.53 -11.91
C ILE A 97 25.27 6.62 -13.09
N THR A 98 26.47 6.82 -13.65
CA THR A 98 26.95 6.13 -14.86
C THR A 98 28.39 5.63 -14.67
N GLY A 99 28.85 4.78 -15.59
CA GLY A 99 30.23 4.28 -15.61
C GLY A 99 30.57 3.45 -14.37
N GLU A 100 31.81 3.61 -13.87
CA GLU A 100 32.34 2.85 -12.73
C GLU A 100 31.49 2.97 -11.47
N ALA A 101 30.98 4.17 -11.15
CA ALA A 101 30.15 4.39 -9.97
C ALA A 101 28.83 3.58 -10.03
N ARG A 102 28.28 3.37 -11.25
CA ARG A 102 27.08 2.54 -11.43
C ARG A 102 27.37 1.08 -11.11
N GLU A 103 28.49 0.54 -11.58
CA GLU A 103 28.86 -0.85 -11.28
C GLU A 103 29.19 -1.04 -9.79
N GLN A 104 29.86 -0.08 -9.15
CA GLN A 104 30.09 -0.09 -7.70
C GLN A 104 28.79 -0.09 -6.90
N VAL A 105 27.76 0.66 -7.33
CA VAL A 105 26.43 0.60 -6.71
C VAL A 105 25.87 -0.82 -6.78
N PHE A 106 25.88 -1.46 -7.95
CA PHE A 106 25.31 -2.79 -8.10
C PHE A 106 26.09 -3.87 -7.34
N GLU A 107 27.41 -3.78 -7.26
CA GLU A 107 28.21 -4.70 -6.44
C GLU A 107 27.89 -4.53 -4.96
N CYS A 108 27.80 -3.29 -4.47
CA CYS A 108 27.41 -3.00 -3.10
C CYS A 108 26.00 -3.55 -2.77
N LEU A 109 25.04 -3.46 -3.70
CA LEU A 109 23.71 -4.06 -3.53
C LEU A 109 23.77 -5.60 -3.47
N ARG A 110 24.57 -6.24 -4.34
CA ARG A 110 24.76 -7.70 -4.36
C ARG A 110 25.37 -8.18 -3.05
N GLU A 111 26.50 -7.62 -2.65
CA GLU A 111 27.20 -7.99 -1.41
C GLU A 111 26.29 -7.82 -0.19
N HIS A 112 25.52 -6.73 -0.13
CA HIS A 112 24.58 -6.51 0.97
C HIS A 112 23.46 -7.55 1.00
N GLN A 113 22.88 -7.85 -0.16
CA GLN A 113 21.82 -8.86 -0.26
C GLN A 113 22.33 -10.27 0.05
N GLU A 114 23.54 -10.61 -0.38
CA GLU A 114 24.19 -11.90 -0.06
C GLU A 114 24.51 -12.02 1.44
N CYS A 115 24.98 -10.93 2.06
CA CYS A 115 25.32 -10.89 3.49
C CYS A 115 24.09 -11.04 4.41
N TYR A 116 23.00 -10.32 4.11
CA TYR A 116 21.82 -10.27 4.98
C TYR A 116 20.65 -11.14 4.51
N GLY A 117 20.69 -11.67 3.30
CA GLY A 117 19.57 -12.39 2.68
C GLY A 117 18.35 -11.49 2.40
N TYR A 118 18.50 -10.16 2.50
CA TYR A 118 17.43 -9.19 2.43
C TYR A 118 17.91 -7.87 1.81
N LEU A 119 17.03 -7.22 1.05
CA LEU A 119 17.26 -5.88 0.51
C LEU A 119 15.93 -5.10 0.50
N ASP A 120 15.88 -3.92 1.14
CA ASP A 120 14.71 -3.04 1.08
C ASP A 120 14.65 -2.32 -0.28
N PHE A 121 14.21 -3.06 -1.29
CA PHE A 121 14.07 -2.59 -2.66
C PHE A 121 13.28 -1.28 -2.80
N ILE A 122 12.29 -1.04 -1.94
CA ILE A 122 11.47 0.18 -1.99
C ILE A 122 12.31 1.38 -1.55
N THR A 123 13.00 1.27 -0.41
CA THR A 123 13.87 2.35 0.08
C THR A 123 15.05 2.59 -0.85
N ILE A 124 15.70 1.53 -1.32
CA ILE A 124 16.85 1.64 -2.22
C ILE A 124 16.43 2.23 -3.57
N SER A 125 15.35 1.74 -4.19
CA SER A 125 14.85 2.33 -5.44
C SER A 125 14.56 3.82 -5.29
N SER A 126 13.96 4.26 -4.17
CA SER A 126 13.75 5.69 -3.93
C SER A 126 15.03 6.52 -3.79
N SER A 127 16.13 5.87 -3.42
CA SER A 127 17.45 6.49 -3.20
C SER A 127 18.31 6.54 -4.46
N ILE A 128 18.11 5.63 -5.42
CA ILE A 128 18.96 5.56 -6.62
C ILE A 128 18.20 5.56 -7.96
N MET A 129 16.87 5.58 -7.96
CA MET A 129 16.05 5.62 -9.18
C MET A 129 15.15 6.85 -9.22
N PHE A 130 14.48 7.07 -10.36
CA PHE A 130 13.49 8.13 -10.50
C PHE A 130 12.26 7.85 -9.61
N SER A 131 11.63 8.91 -9.11
CA SER A 131 10.45 8.79 -8.24
C SER A 131 9.35 7.95 -8.91
N MET A 132 8.63 7.17 -8.10
CA MET A 132 7.56 6.24 -8.52
C MET A 132 8.01 5.03 -9.35
N LYS A 133 9.30 4.91 -9.71
CA LYS A 133 9.87 3.69 -10.25
C LYS A 133 10.60 2.93 -9.15
N TYR A 134 10.14 1.74 -8.82
CA TYR A 134 10.92 0.76 -8.05
C TYR A 134 10.86 -0.59 -8.74
N ARG A 135 11.83 -1.42 -8.40
CA ARG A 135 11.95 -2.79 -8.87
C ARG A 135 12.18 -3.67 -7.66
N LEU A 136 11.75 -4.92 -7.74
CA LEU A 136 11.83 -5.89 -6.65
C LEU A 136 12.99 -6.88 -6.81
N SER A 137 13.90 -6.61 -7.75
CA SER A 137 15.13 -7.38 -7.94
C SER A 137 16.24 -6.48 -8.48
N ILE A 138 17.49 -6.85 -8.17
CA ILE A 138 18.68 -6.13 -8.64
C ILE A 138 18.75 -6.19 -10.18
N ASP A 139 18.38 -7.32 -10.78
CA ASP A 139 18.39 -7.51 -12.24
C ASP A 139 17.44 -6.54 -12.96
N GLU A 140 16.26 -6.33 -12.40
CA GLU A 140 15.33 -5.36 -12.94
C GLU A 140 15.80 -3.92 -12.71
N MET A 141 16.45 -3.63 -11.57
CA MET A 141 17.07 -2.31 -11.32
C MET A 141 18.19 -2.03 -12.33
N ARG A 142 18.95 -3.05 -12.75
CA ARG A 142 20.05 -2.93 -13.71
C ARG A 142 19.60 -2.45 -15.09
N LYS A 143 18.32 -2.65 -15.43
CA LYS A 143 17.71 -2.17 -16.69
C LYS A 143 17.35 -0.68 -16.66
N GLU A 144 17.34 -0.06 -15.49
CA GLU A 144 16.87 1.33 -15.32
C GLU A 144 18.03 2.34 -15.24
N ALA A 145 17.71 3.61 -15.53
CA ALA A 145 18.62 4.72 -15.26
C ALA A 145 18.69 4.99 -13.75
N LEU A 146 19.92 5.15 -13.24
CA LEU A 146 20.17 5.49 -11.83
C LEU A 146 20.45 6.98 -11.68
N TYR A 147 20.06 7.57 -10.55
CA TYR A 147 20.26 8.96 -10.19
C TYR A 147 20.68 9.08 -8.73
N ASN A 148 21.55 10.03 -8.39
CA ASN A 148 21.91 10.28 -7.00
C ASN A 148 20.75 10.96 -6.25
N ASN A 149 19.86 10.15 -5.67
CA ASN A 149 18.80 10.59 -4.77
C ASN A 149 19.05 10.11 -3.32
N VAL A 150 20.28 9.67 -3.01
CA VAL A 150 20.62 9.08 -1.72
C VAL A 150 20.44 10.13 -0.63
N ARG A 151 19.73 9.75 0.43
CA ARG A 151 19.52 10.66 1.57
C ARG A 151 20.86 10.95 2.24
N SER A 152 21.03 12.19 2.70
CA SER A 152 22.23 12.61 3.44
C SER A 152 22.26 12.08 4.87
N THR A 153 21.11 11.71 5.42
CA THR A 153 20.96 11.22 6.79
C THR A 153 20.27 9.86 6.82
N ASP A 154 20.61 9.10 7.85
CA ASP A 154 20.04 7.79 8.13
C ASP A 154 18.55 7.89 8.49
N TYR A 155 17.82 6.81 8.23
CA TYR A 155 16.47 6.63 8.74
C TYR A 155 16.52 6.38 10.26
N PRO A 156 15.64 7.03 11.05
CA PRO A 156 15.56 6.75 12.48
C PRO A 156 15.11 5.30 12.72
N LEU A 157 15.66 4.63 13.74
CA LEU A 157 15.37 3.21 14.02
C LEU A 157 13.91 2.91 14.39
N CYS A 158 13.19 3.88 14.94
CA CYS A 158 11.73 3.81 15.19
C CYS A 158 11.25 2.54 15.92
N CYS A 159 12.02 2.05 16.90
CA CYS A 159 11.70 0.81 17.61
C CYS A 159 10.33 0.83 18.31
N ASP A 160 9.81 2.01 18.64
CA ASP A 160 8.53 2.21 19.34
C ASP A 160 7.32 2.37 18.41
N TYR A 161 7.52 2.35 17.08
CA TYR A 161 6.48 2.70 16.12
C TYR A 161 5.30 1.73 16.10
N LEU A 162 5.56 0.43 16.27
CA LEU A 162 4.52 -0.61 16.28
C LEU A 162 4.13 -1.08 17.69
N ASP A 163 4.63 -0.41 18.75
CA ASP A 163 4.42 -0.84 20.12
C ASP A 163 2.92 -0.98 20.45
N GLY A 164 2.57 -1.97 21.26
CA GLY A 164 1.20 -2.18 21.74
C GLY A 164 0.14 -2.43 20.64
N LEU A 165 0.53 -2.59 19.38
CA LEU A 165 -0.35 -3.05 18.31
C LEU A 165 -0.45 -4.57 18.36
N THR A 166 -1.64 -5.10 18.07
CA THR A 166 -1.83 -6.52 17.76
C THR A 166 -1.53 -6.72 16.29
N ILE A 167 -0.36 -7.27 15.95
CA ILE A 167 0.07 -7.43 14.56
C ILE A 167 -0.43 -8.76 14.01
N VAL A 168 -1.07 -8.72 12.84
CA VAL A 168 -1.48 -9.89 12.07
C VAL A 168 -0.99 -9.74 10.63
N SER A 169 -0.90 -10.85 9.90
CA SER A 169 -0.49 -10.85 8.49
C SER A 169 -1.34 -11.88 7.76
N SER A 170 -2.55 -11.49 7.37
CA SER A 170 -3.53 -12.38 6.76
C SER A 170 -4.42 -11.66 5.76
N ASP A 171 -5.10 -12.41 4.90
CA ASP A 171 -6.10 -11.83 4.02
C ASP A 171 -7.15 -11.04 4.81
N TYR A 172 -7.55 -9.87 4.30
CA TYR A 172 -8.44 -8.95 5.02
C TYR A 172 -9.78 -9.60 5.38
N LYS A 173 -10.30 -10.54 4.58
CA LYS A 173 -11.55 -11.26 4.87
C LYS A 173 -11.39 -12.15 6.10
N GLN A 174 -10.22 -12.75 6.30
CA GLN A 174 -9.94 -13.57 7.48
C GLN A 174 -9.90 -12.71 8.74
N VAL A 175 -9.20 -11.57 8.67
CA VAL A 175 -9.13 -10.62 9.79
C VAL A 175 -10.52 -10.04 10.09
N PHE A 176 -11.28 -9.64 9.08
CA PHE A 176 -12.66 -9.19 9.26
C PHE A 176 -13.52 -10.26 9.93
N ASN A 177 -13.50 -11.50 9.45
CA ASN A 177 -14.30 -12.59 10.02
C ASN A 177 -13.95 -12.88 11.49
N LEU A 178 -12.71 -12.67 11.90
CA LEU A 178 -12.28 -12.82 13.28
C LEU A 178 -12.88 -11.75 14.21
N TYR A 179 -13.07 -10.53 13.69
CA TYR A 179 -13.44 -9.37 14.52
C TYR A 179 -14.87 -8.86 14.32
N LYS A 180 -15.59 -9.23 13.25
CA LYS A 180 -16.92 -8.71 12.90
C LYS A 180 -17.96 -8.78 14.02
N ASN A 181 -17.88 -9.81 14.87
CA ASN A 181 -18.82 -10.00 15.98
C ASN A 181 -18.39 -9.29 17.28
N THR A 182 -17.31 -8.49 17.25
CA THR A 182 -16.82 -7.75 18.42
C THR A 182 -17.72 -6.52 18.65
N PRO A 183 -18.36 -6.36 19.82
CA PRO A 183 -19.21 -5.22 20.09
C PRO A 183 -18.46 -3.89 19.94
N GLY A 184 -19.03 -2.96 19.18
CA GLY A 184 -18.46 -1.63 18.97
C GLY A 184 -17.17 -1.59 18.16
N VAL A 185 -16.84 -2.66 17.41
CA VAL A 185 -15.65 -2.68 16.56
C VAL A 185 -15.69 -1.61 15.47
N VAL A 186 -14.54 -1.01 15.21
CA VAL A 186 -14.35 -0.02 14.15
C VAL A 186 -13.31 -0.54 13.15
N PHE A 187 -13.68 -0.61 11.87
CA PHE A 187 -12.78 -1.04 10.80
C PHE A 187 -12.15 0.13 10.07
N PHE A 188 -10.83 0.12 9.90
CA PHE A 188 -10.16 1.01 8.94
C PHE A 188 -10.00 0.26 7.62
N VAL A 189 -10.49 0.90 6.56
CA VAL A 189 -10.63 0.28 5.24
C VAL A 189 -9.97 1.19 4.22
N ASP A 190 -8.76 0.81 3.82
CA ASP A 190 -7.91 1.55 2.87
C ASP A 190 -7.41 0.61 1.74
N PRO A 191 -8.32 0.07 0.91
CA PRO A 191 -7.96 -0.89 -0.12
C PRO A 191 -7.16 -0.21 -1.25
N PRO A 192 -6.37 -0.98 -2.02
CA PRO A 192 -5.78 -0.49 -3.27
C PRO A 192 -6.86 0.11 -4.19
N TYR A 193 -6.61 1.30 -4.74
CA TYR A 193 -7.62 2.02 -5.51
C TYR A 193 -7.80 1.42 -6.92
N LEU A 194 -9.06 1.24 -7.33
CA LEU A 194 -9.45 0.79 -8.66
C LEU A 194 -8.76 1.64 -9.75
N SER A 195 -8.23 0.98 -10.77
CA SER A 195 -7.62 1.61 -11.95
C SER A 195 -6.36 2.46 -11.69
N THR A 196 -5.69 2.28 -10.55
CA THR A 196 -4.33 2.82 -10.38
C THR A 196 -3.32 1.80 -10.89
N GLU A 197 -2.36 2.21 -11.72
CA GLU A 197 -1.16 1.42 -12.02
C GLU A 197 -0.32 1.32 -10.74
N VAL A 198 -0.69 0.38 -9.87
CA VAL A 198 0.01 0.15 -8.62
C VAL A 198 1.14 -0.84 -8.86
N GLY A 199 2.25 -0.37 -9.40
CA GLY A 199 3.45 -1.20 -9.62
C GLY A 199 4.01 -1.89 -8.35
N THR A 200 3.53 -1.51 -7.15
CA THR A 200 4.09 -1.86 -5.81
C THR A 200 3.35 -3.04 -5.24
N TYR A 201 2.09 -3.21 -5.62
CA TYR A 201 1.22 -4.19 -5.05
C TYR A 201 1.28 -5.44 -5.91
N LYS A 202 1.43 -6.60 -5.27
CA LYS A 202 1.57 -7.90 -5.95
C LYS A 202 0.28 -8.36 -6.67
N MET A 203 -0.78 -7.55 -6.68
CA MET A 203 -2.11 -7.96 -7.12
C MET A 203 -2.81 -6.91 -7.96
N TYR A 204 -3.45 -7.37 -9.04
CA TYR A 204 -4.37 -6.59 -9.85
C TYR A 204 -5.79 -6.75 -9.30
N TRP A 205 -6.34 -5.71 -8.69
CA TRP A 205 -7.70 -5.73 -8.13
C TRP A 205 -8.74 -5.53 -9.23
N ARG A 206 -9.68 -6.47 -9.35
CA ARG A 206 -10.84 -6.34 -10.23
C ARG A 206 -11.93 -5.53 -9.52
N LEU A 207 -12.89 -5.01 -10.27
CA LEU A 207 -14.05 -4.30 -9.71
C LEU A 207 -14.79 -5.17 -8.67
N ALA A 208 -14.94 -6.47 -8.92
CA ALA A 208 -15.58 -7.39 -7.99
C ALA A 208 -14.84 -7.49 -6.65
N ASP A 209 -13.50 -7.53 -6.65
CA ASP A 209 -12.70 -7.58 -5.42
C ASP A 209 -12.92 -6.31 -4.58
N TYR A 210 -13.07 -5.16 -5.24
CA TYR A 210 -13.35 -3.89 -4.60
C TYR A 210 -14.79 -3.83 -4.03
N LEU A 211 -15.77 -4.37 -4.77
CA LEU A 211 -17.15 -4.49 -4.28
C LEU A 211 -17.26 -5.43 -3.07
N ASP A 212 -16.47 -6.50 -3.02
CA ASP A 212 -16.39 -7.38 -1.86
C ASP A 212 -15.92 -6.62 -0.61
N VAL A 213 -15.00 -5.66 -0.74
CA VAL A 213 -14.59 -4.81 0.41
C VAL A 213 -15.74 -3.98 0.93
N LEU A 214 -16.66 -3.52 0.09
CA LEU A 214 -17.83 -2.77 0.55
C LEU A 214 -18.76 -3.61 1.42
N THR A 215 -18.76 -4.94 1.25
CA THR A 215 -19.59 -5.84 2.08
C THR A 215 -19.16 -5.82 3.55
N VAL A 216 -17.89 -5.52 3.84
CA VAL A 216 -17.34 -5.32 5.19
C VAL A 216 -18.02 -4.15 5.91
N LEU A 217 -18.41 -3.12 5.16
CA LEU A 217 -18.97 -1.88 5.72
C LEU A 217 -20.39 -2.07 6.26
N ALA A 218 -21.14 -3.04 5.71
CA ALA A 218 -22.53 -3.25 6.06
C ALA A 218 -22.65 -3.70 7.53
N GLY A 219 -23.35 -2.89 8.34
CA GLY A 219 -23.63 -3.19 9.74
C GLY A 219 -22.49 -2.89 10.73
N HIS A 220 -21.43 -2.20 10.30
CA HIS A 220 -20.27 -1.92 11.17
C HIS A 220 -19.89 -0.43 11.14
N SER A 221 -19.24 0.04 12.21
CA SER A 221 -18.57 1.34 12.20
C SER A 221 -17.27 1.24 11.40
N PHE A 222 -17.00 2.23 10.53
CA PHE A 222 -15.82 2.20 9.67
C PHE A 222 -15.24 3.59 9.41
N VAL A 223 -13.96 3.61 9.05
CA VAL A 223 -13.30 4.74 8.39
C VAL A 223 -12.80 4.24 7.04
N TYR A 224 -13.39 4.74 5.96
CA TYR A 224 -13.10 4.30 4.60
C TYR A 224 -12.30 5.36 3.84
N PHE A 225 -11.20 4.95 3.22
CA PHE A 225 -10.37 5.82 2.40
C PHE A 225 -10.53 5.48 0.91
N THR A 226 -10.74 6.52 0.10
CA THR A 226 -10.87 6.39 -1.35
C THR A 226 -10.39 7.64 -2.08
N SER A 227 -10.43 7.62 -3.41
CA SER A 227 -10.19 8.77 -4.27
C SER A 227 -11.32 8.96 -5.27
N ASN A 228 -11.48 10.19 -5.75
CA ASN A 228 -12.41 10.54 -6.83
C ASN A 228 -12.15 9.78 -8.16
N LYS A 229 -10.96 9.18 -8.32
CA LYS A 229 -10.61 8.37 -9.48
C LYS A 229 -11.18 6.95 -9.45
N SER A 230 -11.66 6.49 -8.30
CA SER A 230 -12.17 5.11 -8.16
C SER A 230 -13.59 4.92 -8.70
N SER A 231 -14.33 6.01 -8.98
CA SER A 231 -15.77 6.02 -9.31
C SER A 231 -16.68 5.24 -8.33
N ILE A 232 -16.17 4.84 -7.16
CA ILE A 232 -16.93 3.96 -6.26
C ILE A 232 -18.13 4.65 -5.63
N LEU A 233 -17.98 5.93 -5.28
CA LEU A 233 -19.08 6.70 -4.68
C LEU A 233 -20.23 6.83 -5.69
N GLU A 234 -19.92 7.14 -6.95
CA GLU A 234 -20.89 7.21 -8.03
C GLU A 234 -21.60 5.85 -8.25
N LEU A 235 -20.84 4.75 -8.23
CA LEU A 235 -21.40 3.40 -8.33
C LEU A 235 -22.33 3.09 -7.15
N CYS A 236 -21.93 3.39 -5.92
CA CYS A 236 -22.75 3.16 -4.73
C CYS A 236 -24.03 3.99 -4.75
N ASP A 237 -23.94 5.26 -5.16
CA ASP A 237 -25.10 6.15 -5.30
C ASP A 237 -26.06 5.65 -6.39
N TRP A 238 -25.54 5.11 -7.50
CA TRP A 238 -26.36 4.50 -8.54
C TRP A 238 -27.05 3.23 -8.03
N VAL A 239 -26.33 2.32 -7.37
CA VAL A 239 -26.91 1.09 -6.79
C VAL A 239 -27.97 1.43 -5.75
N GLY A 240 -27.72 2.43 -4.90
CA GLY A 240 -28.66 2.90 -3.89
C GLY A 240 -29.98 3.44 -4.48
N ARG A 241 -29.91 4.11 -5.65
CA ARG A 241 -31.08 4.58 -6.40
C ARG A 241 -31.80 3.48 -7.17
N ASN A 242 -31.11 2.39 -7.51
CA ASN A 242 -31.59 1.35 -8.43
C ASN A 242 -31.66 -0.05 -7.77
N LYS A 243 -32.18 -0.13 -6.55
CA LYS A 243 -32.18 -1.36 -5.74
C LYS A 243 -32.84 -2.58 -6.40
N THR A 244 -33.75 -2.37 -7.36
CA THR A 244 -34.52 -3.42 -8.04
C THR A 244 -33.94 -3.86 -9.38
N VAL A 245 -32.91 -3.18 -9.90
CA VAL A 245 -32.43 -3.37 -11.29
C VAL A 245 -31.70 -4.71 -11.49
N GLY A 246 -31.30 -5.39 -10.40
CA GLY A 246 -30.66 -6.70 -10.47
C GLY A 246 -29.43 -6.71 -11.39
N ASN A 247 -29.07 -7.87 -11.93
CA ASN A 247 -28.06 -7.96 -12.99
C ASN A 247 -28.75 -7.77 -14.36
N PRO A 248 -28.57 -6.63 -15.05
CA PRO A 248 -29.23 -6.40 -16.33
C PRO A 248 -28.76 -7.37 -17.43
N PHE A 249 -27.57 -7.97 -17.26
CA PHE A 249 -27.01 -8.95 -18.18
C PHE A 249 -27.34 -10.40 -17.81
N GLU A 250 -28.19 -10.62 -16.80
CA GLU A 250 -28.68 -11.95 -16.49
C GLU A 250 -29.39 -12.53 -17.73
N LYS A 251 -29.01 -13.77 -18.09
CA LYS A 251 -29.49 -14.48 -19.30
C LYS A 251 -29.15 -13.80 -20.63
N CYS A 252 -28.22 -12.84 -20.67
CA CYS A 252 -27.67 -12.36 -21.94
C CYS A 252 -26.75 -13.42 -22.57
N THR A 253 -26.80 -13.52 -23.90
CA THR A 253 -25.78 -14.19 -24.69
C THR A 253 -24.62 -13.23 -24.91
N LYS A 254 -23.39 -13.74 -24.71
CA LYS A 254 -22.14 -13.01 -24.93
C LYS A 254 -21.50 -13.46 -26.23
N VAL A 255 -21.13 -12.51 -27.09
CA VAL A 255 -20.32 -12.73 -28.29
C VAL A 255 -19.03 -11.94 -28.11
N GLU A 256 -17.88 -12.59 -28.32
CA GLU A 256 -16.56 -11.99 -28.18
C GLU A 256 -15.79 -12.10 -29.49
N PHE A 257 -15.06 -11.06 -29.86
CA PHE A 257 -14.08 -11.11 -30.94
C PHE A 257 -12.84 -10.32 -30.57
N ASN A 258 -11.66 -10.88 -30.87
CA ASN A 258 -10.38 -10.24 -30.59
C ASN A 258 -10.05 -9.27 -31.72
N ALA A 259 -9.99 -7.98 -31.38
CA ALA A 259 -9.61 -6.92 -32.28
C ALA A 259 -8.16 -6.52 -32.05
N HIS A 260 -7.43 -6.36 -33.15
CA HIS A 260 -6.05 -5.86 -33.15
C HIS A 260 -6.08 -4.39 -33.57
N MET A 261 -5.74 -3.46 -32.67
CA MET A 261 -5.63 -2.04 -33.05
C MET A 261 -4.28 -1.73 -33.72
N ASN A 262 -3.22 -2.44 -33.33
CA ASN A 262 -1.84 -2.31 -33.81
C ASN A 262 -0.95 -3.40 -33.16
N TYR A 263 0.35 -3.44 -33.51
CA TYR A 263 1.28 -4.53 -33.16
C TYR A 263 1.39 -4.83 -31.64
N ASN A 264 1.05 -3.86 -30.78
CA ASN A 264 1.21 -3.94 -29.32
C ASN A 264 -0.11 -3.83 -28.53
N ALA A 265 -1.27 -3.69 -29.19
CA ALA A 265 -2.55 -3.56 -28.49
C ALA A 265 -3.63 -4.49 -29.09
N THR A 266 -3.96 -5.52 -28.32
CA THR A 266 -5.11 -6.40 -28.52
C THR A 266 -6.18 -6.07 -27.49
N TYR A 267 -7.43 -5.94 -27.91
CA TYR A 267 -8.56 -5.90 -26.99
C TYR A 267 -9.62 -6.90 -27.45
N THR A 268 -10.36 -7.44 -26.49
CA THR A 268 -11.53 -8.28 -26.78
C THR A 268 -12.75 -7.38 -26.77
N ASP A 269 -13.36 -7.23 -27.94
CA ASP A 269 -14.64 -6.54 -28.06
C ASP A 269 -15.76 -7.53 -27.67
N MET A 270 -16.77 -7.03 -26.97
CA MET A 270 -17.79 -7.87 -26.34
C MET A 270 -19.18 -7.29 -26.60
N MET A 271 -20.05 -8.09 -27.22
CA MET A 271 -21.46 -7.77 -27.40
C MET A 271 -22.30 -8.66 -26.48
N LEU A 272 -23.17 -8.04 -25.67
CA LEU A 272 -24.15 -8.71 -24.82
C LEU A 272 -25.55 -8.42 -25.33
N TYR A 273 -26.36 -9.45 -25.58
CA TYR A 273 -27.75 -9.27 -26.02
C TYR A 273 -28.70 -10.26 -25.33
N LYS A 274 -29.95 -9.82 -25.15
CA LYS A 274 -31.06 -10.66 -24.72
C LYS A 274 -32.32 -10.26 -25.49
N LYS A 275 -33.14 -11.25 -25.86
CA LYS A 275 -34.49 -11.01 -26.36
C LYS A 275 -35.43 -11.06 -25.16
N ALA A 276 -36.13 -9.96 -24.87
CA ALA A 276 -37.21 -10.00 -23.89
C ALA A 276 -38.32 -10.93 -24.42
N GLY A 277 -38.76 -11.87 -23.57
CA GLY A 277 -39.94 -12.69 -23.82
C GLY A 277 -41.22 -11.93 -23.52
#